data_AF-A0A8S1FC23-F1
#
_entry.id   AF-A0A8S1FC23-F1
#
_cell.length_a   1.000
_cell.length_b   1.000
_cell.length_c   1.000
_cell.angle_alpha   90.00
_cell.angle_beta   90.00
_cell.angle_gamma   90.00
#
_symmetry.space_group_name_H-M   'P 1'
#
loop_
_entity.id
_entity.type
_entity.pdbx_description
1 polymer ?
#
loop_
_entity_poly.entity_id
_entity_poly.type
_entity_poly.pdbx_seq_one_letter_code
_entity_poly.pdbx_strand_id
1 'polypeptide(L)'
;MSNPEPSTSNAQENNDDTNQENPEEAANDQLIDPFIDFECEVCHLQEKCLFGELKITDGFYNSPVYFIRDPFEPPARVRTKKPTLDDFLVLGAPCSLCNRPVCFDKGCSIFFGNNFCALCVARERRRFPDQVLELLSKGVAASKTK
;
A
#
# COMPACT_ATOMS: atom_id res chain seq x y z
N MET A 1 -35.95 70.64 -20.45
CA MET A 1 -35.09 69.84 -19.57
C MET A 1 -35.28 68.40 -20.03
N SER A 2 -34.41 67.75 -20.80
CA SER A 2 -32.99 67.95 -21.13
C SER A 2 -32.68 67.29 -22.50
N ASN A 3 -31.77 67.90 -23.27
CA ASN A 3 -31.22 67.44 -24.57
C ASN A 3 -30.26 66.20 -24.39
N PRO A 4 -29.45 65.78 -25.40
CA PRO A 4 -29.72 65.18 -26.71
C PRO A 4 -28.92 63.84 -26.91
N GLU A 5 -29.02 63.20 -28.08
CA GLU A 5 -28.02 62.22 -28.56
C GLU A 5 -26.70 62.91 -28.97
N PRO A 6 -25.54 62.21 -28.92
CA PRO A 6 -24.78 61.96 -30.16
C PRO A 6 -24.05 60.60 -30.20
N SER A 7 -24.04 59.89 -31.34
CA SER A 7 -23.00 59.84 -32.41
C SER A 7 -21.66 59.14 -32.09
N THR A 8 -21.51 57.95 -32.68
CA THR A 8 -20.36 57.33 -33.39
C THR A 8 -18.90 57.82 -33.19
N SER A 9 -17.99 56.87 -32.91
CA SER A 9 -16.91 56.36 -33.81
C SER A 9 -15.50 56.18 -33.18
N ASN A 10 -15.01 54.94 -33.34
CA ASN A 10 -13.67 54.42 -33.68
C ASN A 10 -12.39 54.61 -32.82
N ALA A 11 -11.86 53.42 -32.45
CA ALA A 11 -10.48 52.89 -32.55
C ALA A 11 -9.35 53.44 -31.68
N GLN A 12 -8.75 52.57 -30.85
CA GLN A 12 -7.40 52.00 -31.10
C GLN A 12 -7.03 50.90 -30.07
N GLU A 13 -6.15 50.00 -30.54
CA GLU A 13 -5.68 48.74 -29.97
C GLU A 13 -4.89 48.87 -28.67
N ASN A 14 -4.85 47.80 -27.84
CA ASN A 14 -3.63 47.06 -27.50
C ASN A 14 -3.87 45.97 -26.44
N ASN A 15 -3.23 44.82 -26.68
CA ASN A 15 -3.21 43.62 -25.86
C ASN A 15 -2.54 43.85 -24.49
N ASP A 16 -3.04 43.20 -23.43
CA ASP A 16 -2.14 42.45 -22.54
C ASP A 16 -2.91 41.34 -21.80
N ASP A 17 -2.30 40.17 -21.82
CA ASP A 17 -2.79 38.89 -21.35
C ASP A 17 -2.29 38.74 -19.91
N THR A 18 -3.18 38.71 -18.92
CA THR A 18 -2.77 38.34 -17.56
C THR A 18 -3.93 37.69 -16.82
N ASN A 19 -4.09 36.38 -17.06
CA ASN A 19 -4.75 35.48 -16.13
C ASN A 19 -4.00 35.54 -14.79
N GLN A 20 -4.58 36.24 -13.82
CA GLN A 20 -4.18 36.12 -12.42
C GLN A 20 -4.89 34.90 -11.83
N GLU A 21 -4.20 33.77 -11.84
CA GLU A 21 -4.55 32.60 -11.03
C GLU A 21 -4.34 32.95 -9.55
N ASN A 22 -5.41 32.82 -8.77
CA ASN A 22 -5.46 33.18 -7.36
C ASN A 22 -4.74 32.09 -6.53
N PRO A 23 -3.69 32.39 -5.73
CA PRO A 23 -2.87 31.37 -5.06
C PRO A 23 -3.45 30.78 -3.75
N GLU A 24 -4.74 30.91 -3.49
CA GLU A 24 -5.32 30.64 -2.16
C GLU A 24 -6.23 29.40 -2.08
N GLU A 25 -6.02 28.40 -2.95
CA GLU A 25 -6.60 27.05 -2.82
C GLU A 25 -5.55 26.01 -2.41
N ALA A 26 -4.56 26.39 -1.61
CA ALA A 26 -3.47 25.51 -1.17
C ALA A 26 -3.42 25.33 0.35
N ALA A 27 -4.50 24.85 0.98
CA ALA A 27 -4.43 24.38 2.38
C ALA A 27 -5.68 23.61 2.85
N ASN A 28 -6.12 22.55 2.17
CA ASN A 28 -6.89 21.50 2.88
C ASN A 28 -6.91 20.12 2.21
N ASP A 29 -5.79 19.68 1.63
CA ASP A 29 -5.54 18.24 1.54
C ASP A 29 -4.88 17.83 2.85
N GLN A 30 -5.70 17.45 3.83
CA GLN A 30 -5.21 16.60 4.91
C GLN A 30 -4.58 15.38 4.24
N LEU A 31 -3.25 15.34 4.21
CA LEU A 31 -2.47 14.17 3.80
C LEU A 31 -2.87 13.02 4.72
N ILE A 32 -3.88 12.24 4.29
CA ILE A 32 -4.17 10.96 4.90
C ILE A 32 -2.92 10.14 4.64
N ASP A 33 -2.12 9.94 5.67
CA ASP A 33 -1.00 9.03 5.63
C ASP A 33 -1.54 7.66 5.13
N PRO A 34 -1.13 7.17 3.94
CA PRO A 34 -1.64 5.92 3.40
C PRO A 34 -1.14 4.71 4.21
N PHE A 35 -0.20 4.90 5.14
CA PHE A 35 0.27 3.86 6.02
C PHE A 35 -0.80 3.47 7.05
N ILE A 36 -1.05 2.18 7.13
CA ILE A 36 -1.91 1.54 8.14
C ILE A 36 -1.06 0.82 9.17
N ASP A 37 -1.63 0.59 10.36
CA ASP A 37 -1.01 -0.26 11.36
C ASP A 37 -1.23 -1.74 11.02
N PHE A 38 -0.14 -2.47 10.84
CA PHE A 38 -0.12 -3.92 10.73
C PHE A 38 0.24 -4.52 12.08
N GLU A 39 -0.51 -5.54 12.50
CA GLU A 39 -0.17 -6.39 13.63
C GLU A 39 -0.41 -7.86 13.27
N CYS A 40 0.64 -8.68 13.34
CA CYS A 40 0.51 -10.11 13.12
C CYS A 40 -0.30 -10.76 14.26
N GLU A 41 -1.40 -11.42 13.93
CA GLU A 41 -2.28 -12.13 14.89
C GLU A 41 -1.57 -13.26 15.67
N VAL A 42 -0.42 -13.75 15.18
CA VAL A 42 0.28 -14.91 15.78
C VAL A 42 1.46 -14.50 16.65
N CYS A 43 2.32 -13.58 16.17
CA CYS A 43 3.54 -13.17 16.88
C CYS A 43 3.52 -11.73 17.35
N HIS A 44 2.46 -10.97 17.06
CA HIS A 44 2.32 -9.55 17.41
C HIS A 44 3.44 -8.65 16.84
N LEU A 45 4.08 -9.05 15.74
CA LEU A 45 4.92 -8.14 14.97
C LEU A 45 4.06 -6.96 14.51
N GLN A 46 4.47 -5.76 14.91
CA GLN A 46 3.80 -4.50 14.59
C GLN A 46 4.66 -3.64 13.67
N GLU A 47 4.06 -3.05 12.65
CA GLU A 47 4.74 -2.12 11.74
C GLU A 47 3.73 -1.20 11.05
N LYS A 48 4.17 0.00 10.63
CA LYS A 48 3.36 0.85 9.74
C LYS A 48 3.65 0.49 8.29
N CYS A 49 2.63 0.16 7.52
CA CYS A 49 2.81 -0.33 6.16
C CYS A 49 1.66 0.02 5.23
N LEU A 50 1.83 -0.26 3.94
CA LEU A 50 0.78 -0.17 2.94
C LEU A 50 0.05 -1.51 2.86
N PHE A 51 -1.24 -1.47 2.49
CA PHE A 51 -2.02 -2.67 2.24
C PHE A 51 -2.75 -2.58 0.91
N GLY A 52 -2.64 -3.62 0.10
CA GLY A 52 -3.33 -3.68 -1.18
C GLY A 52 -2.76 -4.70 -2.15
N GLU A 53 -3.24 -4.63 -3.39
CA GLU A 53 -2.70 -5.44 -4.48
C GLU A 53 -1.31 -4.94 -4.87
N LEU A 54 -0.28 -5.77 -4.66
CA LEU A 54 1.07 -5.48 -5.14
C LEU A 54 1.26 -6.11 -6.53
N LYS A 55 1.06 -5.30 -7.57
CA LYS A 55 1.18 -5.66 -8.98
C LYS A 55 2.18 -4.72 -9.65
N ILE A 56 3.33 -5.25 -10.04
CA ILE A 56 4.44 -4.51 -10.64
C ILE A 56 4.79 -5.18 -11.98
N THR A 57 5.61 -4.53 -12.80
CA THR A 57 5.94 -5.01 -14.15
C THR A 57 6.61 -6.38 -14.20
N ASP A 58 7.35 -6.74 -13.15
CA ASP A 58 8.14 -7.96 -13.03
C ASP A 58 7.46 -9.05 -12.18
N GLY A 59 6.30 -8.77 -11.57
CA GLY A 59 5.55 -9.78 -10.85
C GLY A 59 4.38 -9.23 -10.02
N PHE A 60 3.67 -10.16 -9.38
CA PHE A 60 2.50 -9.85 -8.55
C PHE A 60 2.25 -10.88 -7.46
N TYR A 61 1.47 -10.49 -6.45
CA TYR A 61 0.90 -11.40 -5.46
C TYR A 61 -0.56 -11.73 -5.80
N ASN A 62 -0.96 -12.98 -5.56
CA ASN A 62 -2.31 -13.48 -5.88
C ASN A 62 -3.40 -12.99 -4.90
N SER A 63 -3.04 -12.20 -3.90
CA SER A 63 -3.92 -11.67 -2.87
C SER A 63 -3.36 -10.33 -2.37
N PRO A 64 -4.19 -9.44 -1.78
CA PRO A 64 -3.68 -8.25 -1.12
C PRO A 64 -2.67 -8.59 -0.02
N VAL A 65 -1.59 -7.81 0.04
CA VAL A 65 -0.47 -8.00 0.98
C VAL A 65 -0.22 -6.73 1.78
N TYR A 66 0.43 -6.90 2.93
CA TYR A 66 0.99 -5.83 3.75
C TYR A 66 2.46 -5.65 3.39
N PHE A 67 2.87 -4.45 2.97
CA PHE A 67 4.21 -4.22 2.44
C PHE A 67 4.71 -2.79 2.69
N ILE A 68 6.03 -2.64 2.68
CA ILE A 68 6.72 -1.36 2.72
C ILE A 68 7.69 -1.27 1.55
N ARG A 69 8.10 -0.06 1.15
CA ARG A 69 9.32 0.10 0.35
C ARG A 69 10.49 -0.43 1.16
N ASP A 70 11.43 -1.09 0.51
CA ASP A 70 12.61 -1.60 1.21
C ASP A 70 13.33 -0.44 1.95
N PRO A 71 13.36 -0.44 3.29
CA PRO A 71 13.98 0.64 4.06
C PRO A 71 15.52 0.63 3.97
N PHE A 72 16.11 -0.45 3.45
CA PHE A 72 17.55 -0.61 3.27
C PHE A 72 18.02 -0.17 1.87
N GLU A 73 17.09 0.05 0.94
CA GLU A 73 17.42 0.64 -0.35
C GLU A 73 17.40 2.18 -0.26
N PRO A 74 18.50 2.86 -0.66
CA PRO A 74 18.52 4.30 -0.68
C PRO A 74 17.51 4.82 -1.72
N PRO A 75 16.79 5.93 -1.43
CA PRO A 75 15.87 6.53 -2.39
C PRO A 75 16.57 6.79 -3.73
N ALA A 76 15.98 6.27 -4.81
CA ALA A 76 16.57 6.38 -6.14
C ALA A 76 16.79 7.87 -6.50
N ARG A 77 18.05 8.25 -6.75
CA ARG A 77 18.40 9.61 -7.19
C ARG A 77 17.85 9.95 -8.57
N VAL A 78 17.49 8.92 -9.35
CA VAL A 78 17.00 9.01 -10.72
C VAL A 78 15.59 8.42 -10.78
N ARG A 79 14.58 9.27 -11.02
CA ARG A 79 13.15 8.92 -11.04
C ARG A 79 12.71 8.02 -12.21
N THR A 80 13.63 7.64 -13.10
CA THR A 80 13.29 6.99 -14.38
C THR A 80 13.17 5.47 -14.29
N LYS A 81 13.70 4.82 -13.24
CA LYS A 81 13.54 3.37 -13.06
C LYS A 81 12.11 3.09 -12.56
N LYS A 82 11.33 2.33 -13.32
CA LYS A 82 10.05 1.79 -12.84
C LYS A 82 10.32 0.84 -11.67
N PRO A 83 9.48 0.85 -10.63
CA PRO A 83 9.72 0.00 -9.50
C PRO A 83 9.65 -1.48 -9.89
N THR A 84 10.39 -2.31 -9.18
CA THR A 84 10.43 -3.77 -9.25
C THR A 84 9.92 -4.38 -7.95
N LEU A 85 9.53 -5.66 -7.94
CA LEU A 85 9.07 -6.32 -6.71
C LEU A 85 10.12 -6.28 -5.59
N ASP A 86 11.40 -6.38 -5.96
CA ASP A 86 12.53 -6.33 -5.03
C ASP A 86 12.66 -4.98 -4.32
N ASP A 87 12.04 -3.91 -4.84
CA ASP A 87 12.04 -2.60 -4.17
C ASP A 87 11.06 -2.57 -2.97
N PHE A 88 10.38 -3.68 -2.67
CA PHE A 88 9.37 -3.79 -1.62
C PHE A 88 9.67 -4.95 -0.69
N LEU A 89 9.56 -4.68 0.61
CA LEU A 89 9.55 -5.71 1.65
C LEU A 89 8.09 -6.07 1.97
N VAL A 90 7.72 -7.32 1.70
CA VAL A 90 6.38 -7.83 2.01
C VAL A 90 6.35 -8.49 3.39
N LEU A 91 5.55 -7.92 4.28
CA LEU A 91 5.46 -8.30 5.69
C LEU A 91 4.55 -9.52 5.90
N GLY A 92 3.44 -9.56 5.16
CA GLY A 92 2.41 -10.58 5.36
C GLY A 92 1.18 -10.41 4.48
N ALA A 93 0.13 -11.17 4.80
CA ALA A 93 -1.16 -11.11 4.14
C ALA A 93 -2.30 -11.48 5.09
N PRO A 94 -3.56 -11.19 4.77
CA PRO A 94 -4.71 -11.69 5.52
C PRO A 94 -4.79 -13.22 5.47
N CYS A 95 -5.18 -13.86 6.57
CA CYS A 95 -5.51 -15.28 6.58
C CYS A 95 -6.82 -15.54 5.85
N SER A 96 -6.86 -16.44 4.87
CA SER A 96 -8.07 -16.72 4.09
C SER A 96 -9.21 -17.40 4.86
N LEU A 97 -8.98 -17.83 6.12
CA LEU A 97 -10.03 -18.39 6.98
C LEU A 97 -10.60 -17.39 7.98
N CYS A 98 -9.78 -16.52 8.58
CA CYS A 98 -10.22 -15.59 9.62
C CYS A 98 -10.07 -14.11 9.24
N ASN A 99 -9.49 -13.81 8.08
CA ASN A 99 -9.19 -12.49 7.56
C ASN A 99 -8.31 -11.61 8.47
N ARG A 100 -7.66 -12.20 9.49
CA ARG A 100 -6.73 -11.49 10.37
C ARG A 100 -5.38 -11.30 9.68
N PRO A 101 -4.67 -10.18 9.93
CA PRO A 101 -3.33 -9.96 9.40
C PRO A 101 -2.36 -10.99 9.99
N VAL A 102 -1.50 -11.58 9.16
CA VAL A 102 -0.46 -12.50 9.63
C VAL A 102 0.80 -12.32 8.80
N CYS A 103 1.96 -12.30 9.47
CA CYS A 103 3.24 -12.16 8.78
C CYS A 103 3.64 -13.47 8.09
N PHE A 104 4.55 -13.37 7.12
CA PHE A 104 5.08 -14.53 6.38
C PHE A 104 6.18 -15.31 7.12
N ASP A 105 6.34 -15.08 8.42
CA ASP A 105 7.18 -15.96 9.24
C ASP A 105 6.64 -17.39 9.22
N LYS A 106 7.55 -18.37 9.15
CA LYS A 106 7.23 -19.80 9.03
C LYS A 106 6.48 -20.35 10.24
N GLY A 107 6.55 -19.68 11.39
CA GLY A 107 5.75 -20.02 12.58
C GLY A 107 4.37 -19.37 12.59
N CYS A 108 4.13 -18.37 11.73
CA CYS A 108 2.92 -17.55 11.75
C CYS A 108 1.94 -17.88 10.64
N SER A 109 2.43 -18.14 9.42
CA SER A 109 1.56 -18.45 8.28
C SER A 109 2.18 -19.46 7.31
N ILE A 110 1.32 -19.98 6.43
CA ILE A 110 1.71 -20.87 5.35
C ILE A 110 0.87 -20.57 4.11
N PHE A 111 1.51 -20.67 2.94
CA PHE A 111 0.82 -20.61 1.65
C PHE A 111 0.47 -22.03 1.17
N PHE A 112 -0.81 -22.29 0.96
CA PHE A 112 -1.33 -23.55 0.40
C PHE A 112 -2.48 -23.23 -0.57
N GLY A 113 -2.15 -22.66 -1.72
CA GLY A 113 -3.11 -22.08 -2.68
C GLY A 113 -3.66 -20.71 -2.24
N ASN A 114 -3.67 -20.46 -0.93
CA ASN A 114 -4.04 -19.22 -0.25
C ASN A 114 -3.19 -19.07 1.03
N ASN A 115 -3.22 -17.90 1.67
CA ASN A 115 -2.48 -17.66 2.91
C ASN A 115 -3.31 -18.08 4.14
N PHE A 116 -2.73 -18.87 5.04
CA PHE A 116 -3.41 -19.33 6.26
C PHE A 116 -2.53 -19.10 7.48
N CYS A 117 -3.09 -18.49 8.53
CA CYS A 117 -2.38 -18.35 9.79
C CYS A 117 -2.27 -19.71 10.51
N ALA A 118 -1.20 -19.89 11.29
CA ALA A 118 -0.91 -21.11 12.01
C ALA A 118 -2.03 -21.50 12.98
N LEU A 119 -2.72 -20.52 13.57
CA LEU A 119 -3.88 -20.75 14.44
C LEU A 119 -5.04 -21.40 13.68
N CYS A 120 -5.35 -20.93 12.47
CA CYS A 120 -6.41 -21.51 11.64
C CYS A 120 -6.02 -22.89 11.11
N VAL A 121 -4.77 -23.11 10.72
CA VAL A 121 -4.29 -24.43 10.29
C VAL A 121 -4.35 -25.43 11.45
N ALA A 122 -3.96 -25.02 12.66
CA ALA A 122 -4.05 -25.86 13.86
C ALA A 122 -5.50 -26.17 14.27
N ARG A 123 -6.43 -25.25 14.03
CA ARG A 123 -7.87 -25.44 14.28
C ARG A 123 -8.51 -26.37 13.26
N GLU A 124 -8.20 -26.18 11.98
CA GLU A 124 -8.79 -26.90 10.85
C GLU A 124 -7.86 -28.03 10.33
N ARG A 125 -7.08 -28.67 11.21
CA ARG A 125 -6.04 -29.66 10.86
C ARG A 125 -6.48 -30.71 9.83
N ARG A 126 -7.74 -31.16 9.90
CA ARG A 126 -8.30 -32.18 8.99
C ARG A 126 -8.41 -31.73 7.53
N ARG A 127 -8.34 -30.41 7.26
CA ARG A 127 -8.39 -29.84 5.90
C ARG A 127 -7.02 -29.69 5.24
N PHE A 128 -5.94 -29.93 5.99
CA PHE A 128 -4.57 -29.74 5.53
C PHE A 128 -3.83 -31.08 5.54
N PRO A 129 -3.01 -31.38 4.52
CA PRO A 129 -2.12 -32.54 4.54
C PRO A 129 -1.12 -32.47 5.70
N ASP A 130 -0.72 -33.63 6.24
CA ASP A 130 0.20 -33.69 7.39
C ASP A 130 1.53 -32.96 7.15
N GLN A 131 2.03 -32.97 5.91
CA GLN A 131 3.23 -32.25 5.50
C GLN A 131 3.13 -30.73 5.75
N VAL A 132 1.95 -30.15 5.55
CA VAL A 132 1.68 -28.72 5.81
C VAL A 132 1.70 -28.44 7.32
N LEU A 133 1.16 -29.37 8.11
CA LEU A 133 1.15 -29.27 9.58
C LEU A 133 2.57 -29.33 10.15
N GLU A 134 3.44 -30.16 9.57
CA GLU A 134 4.84 -30.32 9.99
C GLU A 134 5.71 -29.09 9.68
N LEU A 135 5.44 -28.38 8.57
CA LEU A 135 6.17 -27.15 8.23
C LEU A 135 5.99 -26.06 9.30
N LEU A 136 4.76 -25.89 9.78
CA LEU A 136 4.44 -24.92 10.82
C LEU A 136 5.07 -25.29 12.17
N SER A 137 5.10 -26.58 12.54
CA SER A 137 5.70 -27.01 13.81
C SER A 137 7.21 -26.75 13.85
N LYS A 138 7.90 -26.95 12.71
CA LYS A 138 9.33 -26.62 12.56
C LYS A 138 9.58 -25.11 12.56
N GLY A 139 8.69 -24.33 11.93
CA GLY A 139 8.77 -22.86 11.93
C GLY A 139 8.68 -22.27 13.34
N VAL A 140 7.70 -22.72 14.14
CA VAL A 140 7.54 -22.28 15.54
C VAL A 140 8.76 -22.63 16.41
N ALA A 141 9.47 -23.73 16.12
CA ALA A 141 10.68 -24.09 16.86
C ALA A 141 11.86 -23.15 16.55
N ALA A 142 11.96 -22.64 15.32
CA ALA A 142 13.00 -21.71 14.90
C ALA A 142 12.73 -20.26 15.37
N SER A 143 11.47 -19.83 15.41
CA SER A 143 11.10 -18.45 15.78
C SER A 143 11.11 -18.19 17.30
N LYS A 144 11.24 -19.24 18.14
CA LYS A 144 11.34 -19.13 19.62
C LYS A 144 12.73 -18.81 20.15
N THR A 145 13.71 -18.59 19.27
CA THR A 145 15.07 -18.19 19.63
C THR A 145 15.27 -16.72 19.29
N LYS A 146 14.71 -15.83 20.09
CA LYS A 146 15.19 -14.45 20.21
C LYS A 146 14.72 -13.83 21.52
#